data_AF-A0A953SRK8-F1
#
_entry.id   AF-A0A953SRK8-F1
#
_cell.length_a   1.000
_cell.length_b   1.000
_cell.length_c   1.000
_cell.angle_alpha   90.00
_cell.angle_beta   90.00
_cell.angle_gamma   90.00
#
_symmetry.space_group_name_H-M   'P 1'
#
loop_
_entity.id
_entity.type
_entity.pdbx_description
1 polymer ?
#
loop_
_entity_poly.entity_id
_entity_poly.type
_entity_poly.pdbx_seq_one_letter_code
_entity_poly.pdbx_strand_id
1 'polypeptide(L)'
;MTNVLVDTNILLYAIEEDSKYFIEVQSFLNNKAFNFFTTSKNISEFLSVITRIPKNAFPINEALQIMRSLIRYLQFYIPLRNRI
;
A
#
# COMPACT_ATOMS: atom_id res chain seq x y z
N MET A 1 5.02 -11.73 -17.06
CA MET A 1 4.61 -10.86 -15.94
C MET A 1 5.56 -11.11 -14.79
N THR A 2 6.12 -10.05 -14.20
CA THR A 2 7.05 -10.16 -13.08
C THR A 2 6.29 -9.93 -11.78
N ASN A 3 6.45 -10.83 -10.82
CA ASN A 3 5.85 -10.69 -9.49
C ASN A 3 6.67 -9.70 -8.66
N VAL A 4 6.01 -8.69 -8.08
CA VAL A 4 6.67 -7.63 -7.32
C VAL A 4 6.01 -7.48 -5.96
N LEU A 5 6.80 -7.67 -4.90
CA LEU A 5 6.36 -7.41 -3.53
C LEU A 5 6.57 -5.93 -3.20
N VAL A 6 5.49 -5.22 -2.86
CA VAL A 6 5.51 -3.80 -2.52
C VAL A 6 5.55 -3.57 -1.01
N ASP A 7 6.37 -2.61 -0.62
CA ASP A 7 6.56 -2.19 0.76
C ASP A 7 5.62 -1.03 1.14
N THR A 8 5.54 -0.72 2.44
CA THR A 8 4.72 0.35 3.01
C THR A 8 4.97 1.70 2.33
N ASN A 9 6.22 2.02 1.96
CA ASN A 9 6.56 3.27 1.28
C ASN A 9 5.84 3.45 -0.06
N ILE A 10 5.71 2.39 -0.86
CA ILE A 10 4.98 2.45 -2.13
C ILE A 10 3.50 2.74 -1.87
N LEU A 11 2.92 2.17 -0.80
CA LEU A 11 1.53 2.43 -0.43
C LEU A 11 1.32 3.88 0.03
N LEU A 12 2.27 4.45 0.77
CA LEU A 12 2.22 5.85 1.21
C LEU A 12 2.32 6.82 0.03
N TYR A 13 3.31 6.61 -0.84
CA TYR A 13 3.49 7.46 -2.02
C TYR A 13 2.38 7.31 -3.06
N ALA A 14 1.58 6.23 -3.01
CA ALA A 14 0.40 6.10 -3.85
C ALA A 14 -0.75 7.03 -3.44
N ILE A 15 -0.71 7.62 -2.25
CA ILE A 15 -1.81 8.47 -1.71
C ILE A 15 -1.35 9.89 -1.36
N GLU A 16 -0.05 10.13 -1.24
CA GLU A 16 0.52 11.43 -0.91
C GLU A 16 0.79 12.23 -2.19
N GLU A 17 -0.20 13.01 -2.64
CA GLU A 17 -0.13 13.77 -3.90
C GLU A 17 1.03 14.78 -3.95
N ASP A 18 1.41 15.33 -2.80
CA ASP A 18 2.54 16.27 -2.66
C ASP A 18 3.92 15.57 -2.68
N SER A 19 3.96 14.23 -2.65
CA SER A 19 5.21 13.48 -2.70
C SER A 19 5.85 13.58 -4.08
N LYS A 20 7.16 13.83 -4.11
CA LYS A 20 7.96 13.79 -5.36
C LYS A 20 7.98 12.41 -6.04
N TYR A 21 7.45 11.37 -5.40
CA TYR A 21 7.37 10.01 -5.95
C TYR A 21 5.96 9.64 -6.39
N PHE A 22 4.96 10.52 -6.21
CA PHE A 22 3.56 10.20 -6.46
C PHE A 22 3.35 9.75 -7.91
N ILE A 23 3.83 10.53 -8.88
CA ILE A 23 3.66 10.26 -10.31
C ILE A 23 4.33 8.95 -10.71
N GLU A 24 5.56 8.71 -10.26
CA GLU A 24 6.32 7.50 -10.56
C GLU A 24 5.64 6.26 -9.98
N VAL A 25 5.12 6.35 -8.75
CA VAL A 25 4.40 5.25 -8.11
C VAL A 25 3.08 4.96 -8.82
N GLN A 26 2.33 5.98 -9.24
CA GLN A 26 1.14 5.77 -10.07
C GLN A 26 1.48 5.09 -11.40
N SER A 27 2.54 5.53 -12.09
CA SER A 27 2.98 4.89 -13.33
C SER A 27 3.44 3.45 -13.11
N PHE A 28 4.12 3.18 -12.00
CA PHE A 28 4.58 1.86 -11.62
C PHE A 28 3.41 0.91 -11.34
N LEU A 29 2.45 1.31 -10.49
CA LEU A 29 1.29 0.51 -10.11
C LEU A 29 0.32 0.24 -11.28
N ASN A 30 0.30 1.11 -12.29
CA ASN A 30 -0.51 0.91 -13.50
C ASN A 30 0.19 0.07 -14.59
N ASN A 31 1.45 -0.33 -14.39
CA ASN A 31 2.20 -1.10 -15.38
C ASN A 31 1.77 -2.57 -15.39
N LYS A 32 1.10 -2.97 -16.49
CA LYS A 32 0.58 -4.33 -16.73
C LYS A 32 1.65 -5.42 -16.87
N ALA A 33 2.93 -5.06 -16.95
CA ALA A 33 4.03 -6.02 -16.95
C ALA A 33 4.21 -6.68 -15.56
N PHE A 34 3.69 -6.06 -14.50
CA PHE A 34 3.86 -6.49 -13.13
C PHE A 34 2.59 -7.10 -12.54
N ASN A 35 2.78 -8.04 -11.62
CA ASN A 35 1.75 -8.49 -10.71
C ASN A 35 2.17 -8.10 -9.30
N PHE A 36 1.42 -7.21 -8.66
CA PHE A 36 1.81 -6.61 -7.40
C PHE A 36 1.25 -7.36 -6.20
N PHE A 37 2.08 -7.47 -5.18
CA PHE A 37 1.75 -8.16 -3.95
C PHE A 37 2.12 -7.31 -2.74
N THR A 38 1.39 -7.46 -1.64
CA THR A 38 1.79 -6.88 -0.34
C THR A 38 1.51 -7.85 0.80
N THR A 39 2.03 -7.53 1.99
CA THR A 39 1.87 -8.37 3.18
C THR A 39 0.88 -7.76 4.18
N SER A 40 0.31 -8.59 5.04
CA SER A 40 -0.50 -8.13 6.18
C SER A 40 0.26 -7.19 7.13
N LYS A 41 1.59 -7.37 7.25
CA LYS A 41 2.48 -6.49 8.02
C LYS A 41 2.54 -5.10 7.39
N ASN A 42 2.78 -5.01 6.08
CA ASN A 42 2.89 -3.73 5.36
C ASN A 42 1.56 -2.97 5.38
N ILE A 43 0.41 -3.67 5.28
CA ILE A 43 -0.90 -3.04 5.45
C ILE A 43 -1.08 -2.47 6.86
N SER A 44 -0.68 -3.23 7.89
CA SER A 44 -0.80 -2.78 9.28
C SER A 44 0.08 -1.55 9.56
N GLU A 45 1.30 -1.53 9.01
CA GLU A 45 2.20 -0.37 9.07
C GLU A 45 1.59 0.83 8.36
N PHE A 46 1.12 0.66 7.13
CA PHE A 46 0.45 1.71 6.35
C PHE A 46 -0.72 2.33 7.14
N LEU A 47 -1.64 1.51 7.66
CA LEU A 47 -2.76 1.98 8.47
C LEU A 47 -2.30 2.72 9.72
N SER A 48 -1.27 2.20 10.41
CA SER A 48 -0.71 2.86 11.60
C SER A 48 -0.10 4.22 11.27
N VAL A 49 0.52 4.38 10.10
CA VAL A 49 1.11 5.66 9.68
C VAL A 49 0.01 6.66 9.35
N ILE A 50 -0.92 6.32 8.45
CA ILE A 50 -1.90 7.28 7.94
C ILE A 50 -2.91 7.72 9.01
N THR A 51 -3.16 6.90 10.04
CA THR A 51 -4.07 7.23 11.15
C THR A 51 -3.38 7.95 12.32
N ARG A 52 -2.05 8.09 12.30
CA ARG A 52 -1.28 8.68 13.41
C ARG A 52 -0.29 9.76 12.99
N ILE A 53 -0.25 10.13 11.70
CA ILE A 53 0.68 11.16 11.23
C ILE A 53 0.37 12.49 11.93
N PRO A 54 1.36 13.21 12.46
CA PRO A 54 1.13 14.49 13.11
C PRO A 54 0.48 15.48 12.14
N LYS A 55 -0.57 16.18 12.59
CA LYS A 55 -1.31 17.25 11.88
C LYS A 55 -2.29 16.80 10.77
N ASN A 56 -2.04 15.69 10.07
CA ASN A 56 -2.87 15.25 8.93
C ASN A 56 -3.31 13.77 9.04
N ALA A 57 -3.61 13.30 10.26
CA ALA A 57 -4.08 11.94 10.47
C ALA A 57 -5.47 11.74 9.81
N PHE A 58 -5.58 10.70 8.99
CA PHE A 58 -6.85 10.28 8.43
C PHE A 58 -7.73 9.67 9.52
N PRO A 59 -9.02 10.04 9.58
CA PRO A 59 -10.03 9.28 10.29
C PRO A 59 -10.02 7.80 9.88
N ILE A 60 -10.25 6.89 10.83
CA ILE A 60 -10.12 5.43 10.58
C ILE A 60 -11.01 4.94 9.43
N ASN A 61 -12.20 5.52 9.26
CA ASN A 61 -13.13 5.22 8.17
C ASN A 61 -12.53 5.60 6.80
N GLU A 62 -11.90 6.76 6.68
CA GLU A 62 -11.23 7.20 5.46
C GLU A 62 -9.99 6.34 5.16
N ALA A 63 -9.18 6.05 6.18
CA ALA A 63 -8.04 5.15 6.07
C ALA A 63 -8.45 3.76 5.53
N LEU A 64 -9.58 3.21 6.00
CA LEU A 64 -10.12 1.94 5.51
C LEU A 64 -10.65 2.04 4.06
N GLN A 65 -11.22 3.18 3.65
CA GLN A 65 -11.64 3.41 2.26
C GLN A 65 -10.45 3.49 1.30
N ILE A 66 -9.39 4.20 1.71
CA ILE A 66 -8.12 4.28 0.98
C ILE A 66 -7.53 2.87 0.82
N MET A 67 -7.44 2.12 1.93
CA MET A 67 -6.95 0.75 1.91
C MET A 67 -7.76 -0.13 0.95
N ARG A 68 -9.10 -0.10 1.02
CA ARG A 68 -9.96 -0.85 0.08
C ARG A 68 -9.71 -0.49 -1.38
N SER A 69 -9.30 0.74 -1.67
CA SER A 69 -8.95 1.17 -3.00
C SER A 69 -7.59 0.63 -3.45
N LEU A 70 -6.58 0.67 -2.59
CA LEU A 70 -5.25 0.11 -2.87
C LEU A 70 -5.29 -1.40 -3.10
N ILE A 71 -6.09 -2.15 -2.32
CA ILE A 71 -6.17 -3.61 -2.47
C ILE A 71 -6.77 -4.02 -3.84
N ARG A 72 -7.48 -3.13 -4.56
CA ARG A 72 -7.92 -3.44 -5.94
C ARG A 72 -6.76 -3.59 -6.92
N TYR A 73 -5.63 -2.95 -6.64
CA TYR A 73 -4.41 -2.98 -7.47
C TYR A 73 -3.39 -4.01 -6.98
N LEU A 74 -3.62 -4.63 -5.82
CA LEU A 74 -2.64 -5.46 -5.12
C LEU A 74 -3.23 -6.84 -4.79
N GLN A 75 -2.51 -7.91 -5.12
CA GLN A 75 -2.79 -9.23 -4.59
C GLN A 75 -2.27 -9.33 -3.14
N PHE A 76 -3.13 -9.80 -2.23
CA PHE A 76 -2.83 -9.80 -0.80
C PHE A 76 -2.23 -11.13 -0.33
N TYR A 77 -1.05 -11.10 0.31
CA TYR A 77 -0.49 -12.25 0.99
C TYR A 77 -0.59 -12.13 2.51
N ILE A 78 -1.22 -13.13 3.12
CA ILE A 78 -1.06 -13.42 4.54
C ILE A 78 0.06 -14.47 4.63
N PRO A 79 1.23 -14.16 5.20
CA PRO A 79 2.22 -15.19 5.46
C PRO A 79 1.64 -16.18 6.48
N LEU A 80 1.13 -17.30 5.99
CA LEU A 80 0.73 -18.42 6.82
C LEU A 80 2.00 -19.01 7.42
N ARG A 81 2.07 -19.02 8.74
CA ARG A 81 3.18 -19.60 9.48
C ARG A 81 3.13 -21.11 9.25
N ASN A 82 3.83 -21.61 8.23
CA ASN A 82 4.18 -23.03 8.17
C ASN A 82 5.12 -23.28 9.34
N ARG A 83 4.55 -23.72 10.47
CA ARG A 83 5.33 -24.28 11.58
C ARG A 83 5.93 -25.58 11.06
N ILE A 84 7.20 -25.52 10.69
CA ILE A 84 8.07 -26.70 10.58
C ILE A 84 8.37 -27.17 12.00
#